data_AF-A0A7L2BE93-F1
#
_entry.id   AF-A0A7L2BE93-F1
#
_cell.length_a   1.000
_cell.length_b   1.000
_cell.length_c   1.000
_cell.angle_alpha   90.00
_cell.angle_beta   90.00
_cell.angle_gamma   90.00
#
_symmetry.space_group_name_H-M   'P 1'
#
loop_
_entity.id
_entity.type
_entity.pdbx_description
1 polymer ?
#
loop_
_entity_poly.entity_id
_entity_poly.type
_entity_poly.pdbx_seq_one_letter_code
_entity_poly.pdbx_strand_id
1 'polypeptide(L)'
;LLIIHLKDCFFTISLHSQDTECFAFTLPSINREAPAERFKWMVLPQGMKNSPTLCQLFVDSALRQIREAWPHTIIYHYTDDILLSQEIPFTTLQEQFLVQQLT
;
A
#
# COMPACT_ATOMS: atom_id res chain seq x y z
N LEU A 1 -10.12 1.70 -19.89
CA LEU A 1 -8.97 1.23 -19.08
C LEU A 1 -8.61 2.34 -18.10
N LEU A 2 -8.44 2.00 -16.83
CA LEU A 2 -8.01 2.92 -15.78
C LEU A 2 -6.87 2.25 -15.00
N ILE A 3 -5.84 3.03 -14.68
CA ILE A 3 -4.70 2.58 -13.88
C ILE A 3 -4.66 3.44 -12.62
N ILE A 4 -4.66 2.79 -11.46
CA ILE A 4 -4.51 3.45 -10.16
C ILE A 4 -3.17 3.02 -9.59
N HIS A 5 -2.33 4.00 -9.30
CA HIS A 5 -1.09 3.79 -8.57
C HIS A 5 -1.39 3.85 -7.07
N LEU A 6 -1.17 2.74 -6.37
CA LEU A 6 -1.14 2.70 -4.92
C LEU A 6 0.14 3.42 -4.49
N LYS A 7 0.01 4.68 -4.05
CA LYS A 7 1.13 5.35 -3.39
C LYS A 7 1.49 4.56 -2.14
N ASP A 8 2.66 3.93 -2.15
CA ASP A 8 3.26 3.13 -1.07
C ASP A 8 2.26 2.57 -0.03
N CYS A 9 1.51 1.53 -0.43
CA CYS A 9 0.61 0.76 0.46
C CYS A 9 1.31 0.32 1.75
N PHE A 10 2.64 0.16 1.69
CA PHE A 10 3.49 -0.16 2.82
C PHE A 10 3.32 0.82 3.98
N PHE A 11 3.17 2.12 3.69
CA PHE A 11 3.05 3.15 4.73
C PHE A 11 1.64 3.31 5.30
N THR A 12 0.62 2.69 4.69
CA THR A 12 -0.75 2.72 5.22
C THR A 12 -1.03 1.53 6.14
N ILE A 13 -0.22 0.47 6.07
CA ILE A 13 -0.36 -0.72 6.90
C ILE A 13 0.45 -0.55 8.19
N SER A 14 -0.25 -0.40 9.31
CA SER A 14 0.37 -0.33 10.64
C SER A 14 1.04 -1.65 11.01
N LEU A 15 2.25 -1.56 11.55
CA LEU A 15 2.94 -2.72 12.08
C LEU A 15 2.43 -3.01 13.50
N HIS A 16 2.41 -4.28 13.89
CA HIS A 16 2.07 -4.65 15.26
C HIS A 16 3.11 -4.08 16.24
N SER A 17 2.66 -3.53 17.36
CA SER A 17 3.53 -2.80 18.30
C SER A 17 4.70 -3.61 18.83
N GLN A 18 4.50 -4.92 19.06
CA GLN A 18 5.54 -5.85 19.51
C GLN A 18 6.62 -6.11 18.45
N ASP A 19 6.30 -5.90 17.17
CA ASP A 19 7.23 -6.15 16.06
C ASP A 19 8.10 -4.92 15.76
N THR A 20 7.66 -3.72 16.15
CA THR A 20 8.37 -2.44 15.84
C THR A 20 9.83 -2.41 16.31
N GLU A 21 10.15 -3.07 17.43
CA GLU A 21 11.51 -3.16 17.96
C GLU A 21 12.43 -4.01 17.07
N CYS A 22 11.89 -5.06 16.44
CA CYS A 22 12.62 -5.93 15.50
C CYS A 22 13.00 -5.19 14.21
N PHE A 23 12.29 -4.09 13.90
CA PHE A 23 12.57 -3.23 12.75
C PHE A 23 13.18 -1.89 13.17
N ALA A 24 13.90 -1.86 14.29
CA ALA A 24 14.69 -0.69 14.63
C ALA A 24 15.93 -0.57 13.72
N PHE A 25 16.27 0.65 13.32
CA PHE A 25 17.48 0.96 12.56
C PHE A 25 18.20 2.16 13.15
N THR A 26 19.47 2.31 12.79
CA THR A 26 20.33 3.39 13.32
C THR A 26 20.82 4.25 12.16
N LEU A 27 20.62 5.57 12.27
CA LEU A 27 21.16 6.53 11.32
C LEU A 27 22.53 7.01 11.82
N PRO A 28 23.61 6.80 11.04
CA PRO A 28 24.93 7.28 11.43
C PRO A 28 24.98 8.81 11.31
N SER A 29 25.69 9.47 12.23
CA SER A 29 25.97 10.89 12.09
C SER A 29 27.07 11.12 11.04
N ILE A 30 27.07 12.30 10.44
CA ILE A 30 28.17 12.75 9.57
C ILE A 30 29.47 12.74 10.41
N ASN A 31 30.52 12.13 9.87
CA ASN A 31 31.85 12.00 10.49
C ASN A 31 31.88 11.49 11.94
N ARG A 32 30.84 10.80 12.43
CA ARG A 32 30.71 10.38 13.85
C ARG A 32 30.74 11.56 14.85
N GLU A 33 30.35 12.75 14.41
CA GLU A 33 30.31 13.97 15.24
C GLU A 33 29.30 13.88 16.41
N ALA A 34 28.30 12.99 16.34
CA ALA A 34 27.32 12.75 17.39
C ALA A 34 27.01 11.25 17.55
N PRO A 35 26.44 10.82 18.70
CA PRO A 35 25.90 9.47 18.83
C PRO A 35 24.86 9.18 17.75
N ALA A 36 24.88 7.98 17.20
CA ALA A 36 23.96 7.58 16.15
C ALA A 36 22.52 7.48 16.69
N GLU A 37 21.56 8.04 15.96
CA GLU A 37 20.16 8.05 16.36
C GLU A 37 19.48 6.74 15.97
N ARG A 38 18.61 6.22 16.86
CA ARG A 38 17.88 4.95 16.65
C ARG A 38 16.41 5.21 16.41
N PHE A 39 15.89 4.72 15.30
CA PHE A 39 14.50 4.84 14.87
C PHE A 39 13.85 3.46 14.80
N LYS A 40 12.51 3.44 14.79
CA LYS A 40 11.70 2.23 14.65
C LYS A 40 10.66 2.42 13.57
N TRP A 41 10.40 1.38 12.78
CA TRP A 41 9.28 1.40 11.86
C TRP A 41 7.95 1.23 12.61
N MET A 42 7.01 2.13 12.34
CA MET A 42 5.63 2.06 12.86
C MET A 42 4.65 1.43 11.85
N VAL A 43 5.08 1.39 10.59
CA VAL A 43 4.34 0.90 9.43
C VAL A 43 5.21 -0.12 8.72
N LEU A 44 4.62 -0.88 7.81
CA LEU A 44 5.29 -1.96 7.11
C LEU A 44 6.51 -1.44 6.33
N PRO A 45 7.75 -1.86 6.64
CA PRO A 45 8.91 -1.36 5.93
C PRO A 45 9.03 -2.01 4.54
N GLN A 46 9.45 -1.20 3.58
CA GLN A 46 9.83 -1.67 2.25
C GLN A 46 11.06 -2.59 2.34
N GLY A 47 11.11 -3.59 1.44
CA GLY A 47 12.24 -4.51 1.36
C GLY A 47 12.18 -5.72 2.30
N MET A 48 11.17 -5.84 3.18
CA MET A 48 10.96 -7.13 3.85
C MET A 48 10.30 -8.15 2.93
N LYS A 49 10.73 -9.40 3.05
CA LYS A 49 10.23 -10.53 2.25
C LYS A 49 8.71 -10.69 2.28
N ASN A 50 8.08 -10.44 3.43
CA ASN A 50 6.64 -10.64 3.62
C ASN A 50 5.81 -9.37 3.38
N SER A 51 6.45 -8.21 3.23
CA SER A 51 5.73 -6.96 3.03
C SER A 51 4.84 -6.99 1.79
N PRO A 52 5.29 -7.52 0.62
CA PRO A 52 4.43 -7.61 -0.56
C PRO A 52 3.16 -8.45 -0.33
N THR A 53 3.29 -9.57 0.38
CA THR A 53 2.13 -10.43 0.68
C THR A 53 1.12 -9.73 1.59
N LEU A 54 1.60 -8.99 2.59
CA LEU A 54 0.73 -8.23 3.49
C LEU A 54 0.02 -7.07 2.76
N CYS A 55 0.73 -6.33 1.91
CA CYS A 55 0.10 -5.34 1.03
C CYS A 55 -0.95 -5.97 0.13
N GLN A 56 -0.65 -7.12 -0.49
CA GLN A 56 -1.60 -7.82 -1.36
C GLN A 56 -2.89 -8.19 -0.62
N LEU A 57 -2.78 -8.73 0.60
CA LEU A 57 -3.95 -9.09 1.41
C LEU A 57 -4.78 -7.87 1.81
N PHE A 58 -4.11 -6.76 2.16
CA PHE A 58 -4.77 -5.52 2.50
C PHE A 58 -5.53 -4.93 1.29
N VAL A 59 -4.88 -4.87 0.13
CA VAL A 59 -5.48 -4.37 -1.12
C VAL A 59 -6.63 -5.28 -1.57
N ASP A 60 -6.47 -6.60 -1.46
CA ASP A 60 -7.56 -7.53 -1.81
C ASP A 60 -8.78 -7.34 -0.92
N SER A 61 -8.58 -7.07 0.37
CA SER A 61 -9.66 -6.72 1.29
C SER A 61 -10.35 -5.41 0.90
N ALA A 62 -9.59 -4.37 0.53
CA ALA A 62 -10.15 -3.09 0.09
C ALA A 62 -10.92 -3.20 -1.23
N LEU A 63 -10.42 -4.02 -2.16
CA LEU A 63 -11.05 -4.26 -3.46
C LEU A 63 -12.35 -5.09 -3.37
N ARG A 64 -12.61 -5.79 -2.26
CA ARG A 64 -13.79 -6.66 -2.12
C ARG A 64 -15.10 -5.93 -2.42
N GLN A 65 -15.29 -4.74 -1.84
CA GLN A 65 -16.52 -3.96 -2.06
C GLN A 65 -16.66 -3.50 -3.52
N ILE A 66 -15.54 -3.15 -4.17
CA ILE A 66 -15.54 -2.73 -5.57
C ILE A 66 -15.89 -3.92 -6.49
N ARG A 67 -15.36 -5.11 -6.20
CA ARG A 67 -15.67 -6.34 -6.94
C ARG A 67 -17.16 -6.70 -6.84
N GLU A 68 -17.76 -6.51 -5.67
CA GLU A 68 -19.19 -6.74 -5.45
C GLU A 68 -20.06 -5.67 -6.16
N ALA A 69 -19.66 -4.40 -6.10
CA ALA A 69 -20.38 -3.31 -6.74
C ALA A 69 -20.31 -3.36 -8.27
N TRP A 70 -19.16 -3.76 -8.84
CA TRP A 70 -18.87 -3.68 -10.28
C TRP A 70 -18.53 -5.07 -10.86
N PRO A 71 -19.50 -6.00 -10.96
CA PRO A 71 -19.25 -7.39 -11.33
C PRO A 71 -18.74 -7.58 -12.77
N HIS A 72 -18.94 -6.60 -13.65
CA HIS A 72 -18.48 -6.63 -15.04
C HIS A 72 -17.12 -5.94 -15.26
N THR A 73 -16.50 -5.42 -14.18
CA THR A 73 -15.17 -4.82 -14.25
C THR A 73 -14.10 -5.85 -13.96
N ILE A 74 -13.15 -6.01 -14.88
CA ILE A 74 -11.92 -6.77 -14.67
C ILE A 74 -10.99 -5.92 -13.81
N ILE A 75 -10.63 -6.43 -12.63
CA ILE A 75 -9.72 -5.77 -11.69
C ILE A 75 -8.50 -6.65 -11.49
N TYR A 76 -7.35 -6.15 -11.91
CA TYR A 76 -6.05 -6.82 -11.79
C TYR A 76 -5.13 -5.99 -10.89
N HIS A 77 -4.63 -6.60 -9.83
CA HIS A 77 -3.68 -5.97 -8.90
C HIS A 77 -2.29 -6.53 -9.16
N TYR A 78 -1.35 -5.66 -9.47
CA TYR A 78 0.05 -6.00 -9.73
C TYR A 78 0.96 -5.05 -8.96
N THR A 79 1.57 -5.59 -7.90
CA THR A 79 2.50 -4.89 -7.00
C THR A 79 1.92 -3.59 -6.44
N ASP A 80 2.15 -2.46 -7.11
CA ASP A 80 1.74 -1.12 -6.67
C ASP A 80 0.69 -0.52 -7.62
N ASP A 81 0.24 -1.28 -8.61
CA ASP A 81 -0.72 -0.84 -9.63
C ASP A 81 -2.00 -1.67 -9.58
N ILE A 82 -3.14 -1.00 -9.65
CA ILE A 82 -4.44 -1.61 -9.89
C ILE A 82 -4.91 -1.20 -11.28
N LEU A 83 -5.09 -2.20 -12.13
CA LEU A 83 -5.66 -2.06 -13.46
C LEU A 83 -7.15 -2.39 -13.42
N LEU A 84 -7.99 -1.45 -13.86
CA LEU A 84 -9.43 -1.64 -14.00
C LEU A 84 -9.83 -1.54 -15.48
N SER A 85 -10.59 -2.52 -15.96
CA SER A 85 -11.09 -2.57 -17.34
C SER A 85 -12.54 -3.01 -17.39
N GLN A 86 -13.35 -2.31 -18.19
CA GLN A 86 -14.75 -2.63 -18.45
C GLN A 86 -15.13 -2.12 -19.85
N GLU A 87 -16.24 -2.61 -20.40
CA GLU A 87 -16.71 -2.27 -21.74
C GLU A 87 -17.13 -0.79 -21.88
N ILE A 88 -17.73 -0.24 -20.82
CA ILE A 88 -18.20 1.15 -20.78
C ILE A 88 -17.10 2.04 -20.16
N PRO A 89 -16.80 3.24 -20.67
CA PRO A 89 -15.86 4.16 -20.05
C PRO A 89 -16.23 4.47 -18.59
N PHE A 90 -15.21 4.62 -17.73
CA PHE A 90 -15.43 5.08 -16.35
C PHE A 90 -15.94 6.52 -16.35
N THR A 91 -16.85 6.80 -15.43
CA THR A 91 -17.32 8.17 -15.17
C THR A 91 -16.42 8.85 -14.14
N THR A 92 -16.39 10.18 -14.14
CA THR A 92 -15.61 10.97 -13.17
C THR A 92 -15.99 10.64 -11.72
N LEU A 93 -17.26 10.32 -11.45
CA LEU A 93 -17.72 9.92 -10.11
C LEU A 93 -17.14 8.57 -9.68
N GLN A 94 -17.05 7.60 -10.61
CA GLN A 94 -16.43 6.31 -10.34
C GLN A 94 -14.93 6.46 -10.07
N GLU A 95 -14.24 7.32 -10.83
CA GLU A 95 -12.83 7.62 -10.59
C GLU A 95 -12.61 8.22 -9.21
N GLN A 96 -13.43 9.20 -8.81
CA GLN A 96 -13.34 9.82 -7.47
C GLN A 96 -13.62 8.82 -6.35
N PHE A 97 -14.61 7.95 -6.53
CA PHE A 97 -14.93 6.90 -5.56
C PHE A 97 -13.76 5.93 -5.36
N LEU A 98 -13.11 5.50 -6.44
CA LEU A 98 -11.96 4.58 -6.37
C LEU A 98 -10.79 5.21 -5.63
N VAL A 99 -10.47 6.48 -5.90
CA VAL A 99 -9.39 7.18 -5.21
C VAL A 99 -9.69 7.25 -3.71
N GLN A 100 -10.91 7.64 -3.30
CA GLN A 100 -11.26 7.72 -1.88
C GLN A 100 -11.22 6.37 -1.13
N GLN A 101 -11.42 5.25 -1.84
CA GLN A 101 -11.39 3.93 -1.23
C GLN A 101 -9.98 3.32 -1.17
N LEU A 102 -9.10 3.67 -2.12
CA LEU A 102 -7.80 3.03 -2.31
C LEU A 102 -6.60 3.91 -1.90
N THR A 103 -6.81 5.19 -1.56
CA THR A 103 -5.81 6.10 -0.98
C THR A 103 -6.29 6.72 0.31
#